data_AF-A0A8T1U072-F1
#
_entry.id   AF-A0A8T1U072-F1
#
_cell.length_a   1.000
_cell.length_b   1.000
_cell.length_c   1.000
_cell.angle_alpha   90.00
_cell.angle_beta   90.00
_cell.angle_gamma   90.00
#
_symmetry.space_group_name_H-M   'P 1'
#
loop_
_entity.id
_entity.type
_entity.pdbx_description
1 polymer ?
#
loop_
_entity_poly.entity_id
_entity_poly.type
_entity_poly.pdbx_seq_one_letter_code
_entity_poly.pdbx_strand_id
1 'polypeptide(L)'
;MARTGRLRKAGSSVTKLKQYKWVAKDYAYKLRVLEYLDTSTMPASMAECFRSSNFNSKQREVNAWKKLRAVIEAKVAGGSRYHQRCRTLGMGATLPVELEEQLVRWINELRADGVPVTSMMPKQAQELYRTSGPCIGLFKASWSWQKPLLRRH
;
A
#
# COMPACT_ATOMS: atom_id res chain seq x y z
N MET A 1 -52.57 23.33 4.98
CA MET A 1 -51.51 23.12 3.95
C MET A 1 -50.70 21.88 4.32
N ALA A 2 -50.90 20.76 3.61
CA ALA A 2 -50.17 19.52 3.86
C ALA A 2 -48.92 19.44 2.96
N ARG A 3 -47.74 19.26 3.55
CA ARG A 3 -46.48 19.09 2.82
C ARG A 3 -46.40 17.67 2.26
N THR A 4 -46.55 17.54 0.95
CA THR A 4 -46.38 16.27 0.22
C THR A 4 -44.92 15.83 0.29
N GLY A 5 -44.65 14.77 1.04
CA GLY A 5 -43.33 14.13 1.10
C GLY A 5 -42.96 13.46 -0.23
N ARG A 6 -41.66 13.37 -0.50
CA ARG A 6 -41.09 12.79 -1.73
C ARG A 6 -41.42 11.29 -1.81
N LEU A 7 -42.20 10.90 -2.83
CA LEU A 7 -42.47 9.49 -3.14
C LEU A 7 -41.16 8.74 -3.44
N ARG A 8 -40.93 7.62 -2.74
CA ARG A 8 -39.86 6.68 -3.11
C ARG A 8 -40.32 5.93 -4.36
N LYS A 9 -39.53 5.99 -5.43
CA LYS A 9 -39.75 5.14 -6.61
C LYS A 9 -39.59 3.68 -6.18
N ALA A 10 -40.66 2.89 -6.33
CA ALA A 10 -40.56 1.45 -6.41
C ALA A 10 -39.82 1.11 -7.71
N GLY A 11 -38.66 0.47 -7.59
CA GLY A 11 -37.80 0.14 -8.72
C GLY A 11 -37.29 -1.29 -8.58
N SER A 12 -38.02 -2.20 -9.21
CA SER A 12 -37.59 -3.53 -9.58
C SER A 12 -36.33 -3.47 -10.46
N SER A 13 -35.24 -4.01 -9.93
CA SER A 13 -34.03 -4.55 -10.58
C SER A 13 -32.85 -4.29 -9.64
N VAL A 14 -32.12 -5.35 -9.29
CA VAL A 14 -30.89 -5.27 -8.49
C VAL A 14 -29.88 -4.46 -9.31
N THR A 15 -29.91 -3.15 -9.10
CA THR A 15 -28.95 -2.22 -9.71
C THR A 15 -27.60 -2.59 -9.10
N LYS A 16 -26.69 -3.19 -9.88
CA LYS A 16 -25.34 -3.52 -9.40
C LYS A 16 -24.76 -2.26 -8.75
N LEU A 17 -24.50 -2.34 -7.44
CA LEU A 17 -23.92 -1.23 -6.69
C LEU A 17 -22.65 -0.78 -7.40
N LYS A 18 -22.49 0.53 -7.60
CA LYS A 18 -21.33 1.12 -8.26
C LYS A 18 -20.06 0.73 -7.49
N GLN A 19 -19.32 -0.24 -8.02
CA GLN A 19 -18.08 -0.70 -7.41
C GLN A 19 -16.94 0.23 -7.82
N TYR A 20 -16.36 0.93 -6.87
CA TYR A 20 -15.15 1.72 -7.10
C TYR A 20 -13.95 0.77 -7.20
N LYS A 21 -13.41 0.60 -8.40
CA LYS A 21 -12.17 -0.17 -8.64
C LYS A 21 -10.97 0.76 -8.51
N TRP A 22 -10.23 0.65 -7.41
CA TRP A 22 -8.97 1.37 -7.25
C TRP A 22 -7.85 0.57 -7.93
N VAL A 23 -7.22 1.17 -8.95
CA VAL A 23 -6.06 0.59 -9.64
C VAL A 23 -4.79 1.18 -9.06
N ALA A 24 -4.10 0.40 -8.24
CA ALA A 24 -2.84 0.78 -7.64
C ALA A 24 -1.74 0.93 -8.73
N LYS A 25 -0.96 2.01 -8.66
CA LYS A 25 0.18 2.27 -9.56
C LYS A 25 1.49 2.06 -8.83
N ASP A 26 2.44 1.40 -9.49
CA ASP A 26 3.79 1.18 -8.94
C ASP A 26 4.65 2.45 -8.98
N TYR A 27 5.77 2.45 -8.27
CA TYR A 27 6.67 3.60 -8.22
C TYR A 27 7.35 3.86 -9.57
N ALA A 28 7.67 2.81 -10.33
CA ALA A 28 8.23 2.93 -11.68
C ALA A 28 7.30 3.71 -12.62
N TYR A 29 6.01 3.36 -12.67
CA TYR A 29 5.03 4.08 -13.48
C TYR A 29 4.87 5.53 -13.02
N LYS A 30 4.81 5.77 -11.70
CA LYS A 30 4.72 7.14 -11.17
C LYS A 30 5.92 7.99 -11.58
N LEU A 31 7.13 7.43 -11.49
CA LEU A 31 8.35 8.13 -11.88
C LEU A 31 8.35 8.48 -13.37
N ARG A 32 8.02 7.52 -14.24
CA ARG A 32 7.90 7.75 -15.68
C ARG A 32 6.93 8.88 -16.03
N VAL A 33 5.79 8.95 -15.34
CA VAL A 33 4.80 10.04 -15.53
C VAL A 33 5.38 11.39 -15.11
N LEU A 34 6.19 11.44 -14.05
CA LEU A 34 6.84 12.66 -13.58
C LEU A 34 7.95 13.11 -14.53
N GLU A 35 8.78 12.19 -15.01
CA GLU A 35 9.83 12.47 -16.01
C GLU A 35 9.24 13.00 -17.32
N TYR A 36 8.16 12.38 -17.81
CA TYR A 36 7.46 12.88 -18.99
C TYR A 36 6.90 14.29 -18.77
N LEU A 37 6.42 14.57 -17.56
CA LEU A 37 5.91 15.89 -17.22
C LEU A 37 7.00 16.96 -17.14
N ASP A 38 8.25 16.62 -16.87
CA ASP A 38 9.33 17.61 -16.91
C ASP A 38 9.58 18.12 -18.34
N THR A 39 9.28 17.28 -19.34
CA THR A 39 9.40 17.60 -20.77
C THR A 39 8.11 18.13 -21.41
N SER A 40 6.97 18.09 -20.72
CA SER A 40 5.66 18.35 -21.33
C SER A 40 4.68 19.07 -20.40
N THR A 41 3.71 19.76 -21.00
CA THR A 41 2.64 20.41 -20.22
C THR A 41 1.71 19.37 -19.59
N MET A 42 1.21 19.62 -18.38
CA MET A 42 0.28 18.75 -17.65
C MET A 42 -0.85 18.14 -18.52
N PRO A 43 -1.55 18.89 -19.40
CA PRO A 43 -2.58 18.30 -20.25
C PRO A 43 -2.05 17.27 -21.25
N ALA A 44 -0.86 17.50 -21.83
CA ALA A 44 -0.22 16.57 -22.76
C ALA A 44 0.25 15.29 -22.04
N SER A 45 0.83 15.42 -20.85
CA SER A 45 1.19 14.27 -20.00
C SER A 45 -0.02 13.41 -19.64
N MET A 46 -1.15 14.08 -19.39
CA MET A 46 -2.38 13.42 -19.02
C MET A 46 -3.05 12.70 -20.19
N ALA A 47 -3.03 13.29 -21.39
CA ALA A 47 -3.55 12.66 -22.61
C ALA A 47 -2.78 11.38 -22.94
N GLU A 48 -1.44 11.42 -22.83
CA GLU A 48 -0.58 10.27 -23.12
C GLU A 48 -0.72 9.16 -22.05
N CYS A 49 -0.66 9.53 -20.77
CA CYS A 49 -0.61 8.56 -19.67
C CYS A 49 -1.99 8.01 -19.27
N PHE A 50 -3.07 8.76 -19.53
CA PHE A 50 -4.42 8.45 -19.04
C PHE A 50 -5.49 8.63 -20.13
N ARG A 51 -5.45 7.76 -21.17
CA ARG A 51 -6.27 7.79 -22.41
C ARG A 51 -7.82 7.90 -22.31
N SER A 52 -8.41 8.03 -21.12
CA SER A 52 -9.87 8.28 -20.95
C SER A 52 -10.28 8.62 -19.51
N SER A 53 -9.33 9.08 -18.67
CA SER A 53 -9.62 9.29 -17.24
C SER A 53 -10.17 10.68 -16.94
N ASN A 54 -10.93 10.81 -15.85
CA ASN A 54 -11.36 12.13 -15.36
C ASN A 54 -10.13 13.01 -15.08
N PHE A 55 -9.98 14.06 -15.90
CA PHE A 55 -8.81 14.95 -15.91
C PHE A 55 -8.51 15.53 -14.52
N ASN A 56 -9.52 16.08 -13.84
CA ASN A 56 -9.36 16.72 -12.54
C ASN A 56 -8.88 15.74 -11.46
N SER A 57 -9.45 14.53 -11.42
CA SER A 57 -9.05 13.49 -10.46
C SER A 57 -7.61 13.04 -10.68
N LYS A 58 -7.21 12.86 -11.94
CA LYS A 58 -5.86 12.42 -12.30
C LYS A 58 -4.82 13.53 -12.14
N GLN A 59 -5.19 14.78 -12.40
CA GLN A 59 -4.31 15.93 -12.14
C GLN A 59 -4.01 16.05 -10.64
N ARG A 60 -5.02 15.84 -9.78
CA ARG A 60 -4.82 15.77 -8.32
C ARG A 60 -3.88 14.62 -7.92
N GLU A 61 -4.04 13.45 -8.54
CA GLU A 61 -3.19 12.28 -8.28
C GLU A 61 -1.73 12.54 -8.67
N VAL A 62 -1.49 13.09 -9.88
CA VAL A 62 -0.15 13.47 -10.35
C VAL A 62 0.46 14.57 -9.48
N ASN A 63 -0.31 15.59 -9.09
CA ASN A 63 0.18 16.62 -8.17
C ASN A 63 0.54 16.06 -6.79
N ALA A 64 -0.18 15.05 -6.30
CA ALA A 64 0.20 14.35 -5.07
C ALA A 64 1.51 13.57 -5.24
N TRP A 65 1.75 12.95 -6.40
CA TRP A 65 3.02 12.29 -6.70
C TRP A 65 4.18 13.28 -6.82
N LYS A 66 3.96 14.46 -7.43
CA LYS A 66 4.97 15.53 -7.50
C LYS A 66 5.47 15.92 -6.12
N LYS A 67 4.56 16.10 -5.16
CA LYS A 67 4.92 16.42 -3.76
C LYS A 67 5.77 15.33 -3.11
N LEU A 68 5.65 14.09 -3.56
CA LEU A 68 6.36 12.92 -3.05
C LEU A 68 7.50 12.45 -3.98
N ARG A 69 7.95 13.28 -4.94
CA ARG A 69 8.91 12.88 -5.97
C ARG A 69 10.19 12.29 -5.41
N ALA A 70 10.82 12.97 -4.44
CA ALA A 70 12.04 12.48 -3.80
C ALA A 70 11.87 11.09 -3.16
N VAL A 71 10.69 10.83 -2.56
CA VAL A 71 10.37 9.52 -1.99
C VAL A 71 10.20 8.47 -3.08
N ILE A 72 9.55 8.81 -4.19
CA ILE A 72 9.35 7.91 -5.33
C ILE A 72 10.70 7.54 -5.95
N GLU A 73 11.58 8.51 -6.19
CA GLU A 73 12.94 8.30 -6.71
C GLU A 73 13.78 7.43 -5.78
N ALA A 74 13.81 7.75 -4.48
CA ALA A 74 14.51 6.93 -3.49
C ALA A 74 14.01 5.48 -3.45
N LYS A 75 12.70 5.25 -3.63
CA LYS A 75 12.13 3.89 -3.69
C LYS A 75 12.46 3.15 -4.97
N VAL A 76 12.55 3.84 -6.11
CA VAL A 76 12.99 3.23 -7.36
C VAL A 76 14.47 2.86 -7.28
N ALA A 77 15.31 3.76 -6.77
CA ALA A 77 16.74 3.51 -6.56
C ALA A 77 17.00 2.39 -5.55
N GLY A 78 16.24 2.35 -4.43
CA GLY A 78 16.33 1.32 -3.41
C GLY A 78 15.66 -0.03 -3.75
N GLY A 79 15.51 -0.35 -5.04
CA GLY A 79 15.01 -1.66 -5.51
C GLY A 79 13.50 -1.91 -5.35
N SER A 80 12.75 -0.99 -4.74
CA SER A 80 11.30 -1.11 -4.51
C SER A 80 10.44 -0.59 -5.68
N ARG A 81 10.98 -0.56 -6.91
CA ARG A 81 10.34 0.08 -8.07
C ARG A 81 8.95 -0.46 -8.42
N TYR A 82 8.72 -1.77 -8.22
CA TYR A 82 7.45 -2.44 -8.49
C TYR A 82 6.45 -2.38 -7.32
N HIS A 83 6.81 -1.70 -6.22
CA HIS A 83 5.90 -1.53 -5.10
C HIS A 83 4.87 -0.45 -5.43
N GLN A 84 3.61 -0.72 -5.09
CA GLN A 84 2.50 0.20 -5.35
C GLN A 84 2.24 1.14 -4.18
N ARG A 85 2.55 0.67 -2.96
CA ARG A 85 2.52 1.37 -1.69
C ARG A 85 3.66 0.83 -0.84
N CYS A 86 4.36 1.72 -0.15
CA CYS A 86 5.22 1.36 0.97
C CYS A 86 4.59 1.88 2.25
N ARG A 87 4.50 1.03 3.27
CA ARG A 87 4.23 1.44 4.65
C ARG A 87 5.58 1.68 5.32
N THR A 88 5.69 2.70 6.16
CA THR A 88 6.88 2.89 7.01
C THR A 88 6.99 1.72 7.99
N LEU A 89 8.19 1.49 8.54
CA LEU A 89 8.39 0.52 9.63
C LEU A 89 7.42 0.84 10.79
N GLY A 90 6.89 -0.19 11.45
CA GLY A 90 5.85 -0.05 12.48
C GLY A 90 4.45 0.30 11.97
N MET A 91 4.29 0.77 10.73
CA MET A 91 2.98 1.13 10.20
C MET A 91 2.25 -0.13 9.69
N GLY A 92 1.30 -0.60 10.51
CA GLY A 92 0.49 -1.79 10.24
C GLY A 92 1.11 -3.11 10.72
N ALA A 93 2.13 -3.04 11.58
CA ALA A 93 2.57 -4.18 12.39
C ALA A 93 1.89 -4.12 13.75
N THR A 94 1.40 -5.27 14.23
CA THR A 94 0.95 -5.44 15.63
C THR A 94 2.15 -5.44 16.60
N LEU A 95 3.36 -5.60 16.07
CA LEU A 95 4.61 -5.58 16.83
C LEU A 95 5.21 -4.16 16.85
N PRO A 96 5.76 -3.72 18.00
CA PRO A 96 6.66 -2.58 18.09
C PRO A 96 7.81 -2.64 17.08
N VAL A 97 8.35 -1.48 16.71
CA VAL A 97 9.39 -1.35 15.68
C VAL A 97 10.64 -2.13 16.05
N GLU A 98 11.03 -2.07 17.31
CA GLU A 98 12.23 -2.71 17.87
C GLU A 98 12.15 -4.25 17.72
N LEU A 99 10.97 -4.82 17.92
CA LEU A 99 10.74 -6.26 17.75
C LEU A 99 10.64 -6.65 16.28
N GLU A 100 10.09 -5.78 15.43
CA GLU A 100 10.09 -5.99 13.99
C GLU A 100 11.54 -6.08 13.48
N GLU A 101 12.43 -5.19 13.92
CA GLU A 101 13.84 -5.22 13.57
C GLU A 101 14.55 -6.46 14.09
N GLN A 102 14.33 -6.84 15.35
CA GLN A 102 14.90 -8.06 15.92
C GLN A 102 14.47 -9.31 15.14
N LEU A 103 13.18 -9.39 14.78
CA LEU A 103 12.66 -10.48 13.97
C LEU A 103 13.28 -10.49 12.57
N VAL A 104 13.47 -9.33 11.94
CA VAL A 104 14.07 -9.21 10.62
C VAL A 104 15.54 -9.61 10.62
N ARG A 105 16.30 -9.22 11.63
CA ARG A 105 17.70 -9.66 11.79
C ARG A 105 17.79 -11.18 11.87
N TRP A 106 16.96 -11.78 12.72
CA TRP A 106 16.86 -13.23 12.85
C TRP A 106 16.45 -13.92 11.54
N ILE A 107 15.51 -13.34 10.76
CA ILE A 107 15.15 -13.85 9.44
C ILE A 107 16.35 -13.80 8.48
N ASN A 108 17.10 -12.70 8.49
CA ASN A 108 18.22 -12.51 7.58
C ASN A 108 19.41 -13.41 7.90
N GLU A 109 19.69 -13.66 9.18
CA GLU A 109 20.69 -14.64 9.64
C GLU A 109 20.33 -16.04 9.10
N LEU A 110 19.09 -16.49 9.31
CA LEU A 110 18.65 -17.80 8.79
C LEU A 110 18.65 -17.88 7.26
N ARG A 111 18.35 -16.79 6.56
CA ARG A 111 18.45 -16.73 5.10
C ARG A 111 19.90 -16.85 4.63
N ALA A 112 20.85 -16.26 5.36
CA ALA A 112 22.28 -16.39 5.08
C ALA A 112 22.75 -17.84 5.24
N ASP A 113 22.20 -18.56 6.23
CA ASP A 113 22.45 -19.99 6.46
C ASP A 113 21.66 -20.92 5.50
N GLY A 114 20.87 -20.37 4.59
CA GLY A 114 20.07 -21.13 3.62
C GLY A 114 18.84 -21.83 4.21
N VAL A 115 18.45 -21.49 5.44
CA VAL A 115 17.32 -22.12 6.16
C VAL A 115 16.00 -21.49 5.74
N PRO A 116 14.97 -22.29 5.38
CA PRO A 116 13.66 -21.75 5.00
C PRO A 116 12.90 -21.19 6.22
N VAL A 117 12.80 -19.86 6.29
CA VAL A 117 12.27 -19.13 7.46
C VAL A 117 10.73 -19.10 7.56
N THR A 118 10.03 -19.31 6.44
CA THR A 118 8.58 -19.10 6.33
C THR A 118 7.75 -19.90 7.36
N SER A 119 8.21 -21.10 7.74
CA SER A 119 7.49 -21.96 8.69
C SER A 119 7.72 -21.57 10.17
N MET A 120 8.90 -21.05 10.51
CA MET A 120 9.31 -20.74 11.89
C MET A 120 8.98 -19.31 12.30
N MET A 121 8.94 -18.40 11.33
CA MET A 121 8.63 -16.99 11.50
C MET A 121 7.39 -16.67 12.34
N PRO A 122 6.21 -17.31 12.16
CA PRO A 122 5.03 -17.02 12.99
C PRO A 122 5.25 -17.34 14.47
N LYS A 123 5.95 -18.43 14.79
CA LYS A 123 6.21 -18.82 16.18
C LYS A 123 7.13 -17.81 16.85
N GLN A 124 8.20 -17.43 16.17
CA GLN A 124 9.15 -16.42 16.66
C GLN A 124 8.48 -15.06 16.85
N ALA A 125 7.67 -14.62 15.90
CA ALA A 125 6.94 -13.34 15.98
C ALA A 125 5.94 -13.32 17.15
N GLN A 126 5.26 -14.44 17.42
CA GLN A 126 4.37 -14.56 18.57
C GLN A 126 5.14 -14.53 19.89
N GLU A 127 6.30 -15.16 19.95
CA GLU A 127 7.12 -15.19 21.16
C GLU A 127 7.65 -13.79 21.51
N LEU A 128 8.20 -13.08 20.53
CA LEU A 128 8.62 -11.69 20.71
C LEU A 128 7.47 -10.81 21.20
N TYR A 129 6.27 -10.97 20.62
CA TYR A 129 5.08 -10.25 21.05
C TYR A 129 4.73 -10.55 22.53
N ARG A 130 4.74 -11.82 22.96
CA ARG A 130 4.46 -12.19 24.36
C ARG A 130 5.46 -11.57 25.34
N THR A 131 6.73 -11.48 24.95
CA THR A 131 7.80 -10.95 25.80
C THR A 131 7.81 -9.42 25.91
N SER A 132 7.07 -8.71 25.04
CA SER A 132 7.20 -7.26 24.86
C SER A 132 6.34 -6.36 25.76
N GLY A 133 5.69 -6.90 26.79
CA GLY A 133 4.91 -6.14 27.76
C GLY A 133 3.38 -6.25 27.57
N PRO A 134 2.58 -5.21 27.92
CA PRO A 134 1.12 -5.31 27.96
C PRO A 134 0.54 -5.62 26.59
N CYS A 135 0.26 -6.90 26.35
CA CYS A 135 -0.24 -7.40 25.08
C CYS A 135 -1.66 -6.87 24.85
N ILE A 136 -1.84 -6.02 23.84
CA ILE A 136 -3.17 -5.55 23.40
C ILE A 136 -3.79 -6.66 22.55
N GLY A 137 -4.23 -7.73 23.22
CA GLY A 137 -4.92 -8.86 22.61
C GLY A 137 -4.02 -9.90 21.95
N LEU A 138 -4.64 -10.77 21.14
CA LEU A 138 -4.04 -11.98 20.60
C LEU A 138 -3.40 -11.73 19.22
N PHE A 139 -2.07 -11.71 19.16
CA PHE A 139 -1.32 -11.68 17.91
C PHE A 139 -1.12 -13.09 17.36
N LYS A 140 -1.68 -13.37 16.17
CA LYS A 140 -1.58 -14.70 15.52
C LYS A 140 -0.46 -14.82 14.47
N ALA A 141 0.23 -13.73 14.14
CA ALA A 141 1.19 -13.68 13.03
C ALA A 141 0.63 -14.32 11.75
N SER A 142 -0.59 -13.95 11.35
CA SER A 142 -1.29 -14.53 10.20
C SER A 142 -0.54 -14.31 8.88
N TRP A 143 -0.82 -15.14 7.86
CA TRP A 143 -0.21 -14.99 6.52
C TRP A 143 -0.38 -13.58 5.92
N SER A 144 -1.54 -12.96 6.17
CA SER A 144 -1.83 -11.58 5.77
C SER A 144 -0.92 -10.52 6.40
N TRP A 145 -0.30 -10.84 7.55
CA TRP A 145 0.72 -10.02 8.22
C TRP A 145 2.15 -10.42 7.79
N GLN A 146 2.41 -11.73 7.65
CA GLN A 146 3.74 -12.24 7.26
C GLN A 146 4.15 -11.76 5.87
N LYS A 147 3.25 -11.88 4.88
CA LYS A 147 3.54 -11.56 3.48
C LYS A 147 3.97 -10.09 3.29
N PRO A 148 3.29 -9.08 3.88
CA PRO A 148 3.80 -7.71 3.88
C PRO A 148 5.15 -7.54 4.57
N LEU A 149 5.43 -8.25 5.67
CA LEU A 149 6.72 -8.16 6.35
C LEU A 149 7.86 -8.67 5.47
N LEU A 150 7.71 -9.89 4.94
CA LEU A 150 8.69 -10.53 4.06
C LEU A 150 8.88 -9.81 2.71
N ARG A 151 7.90 -9.00 2.29
CA ARG A 151 8.02 -8.15 1.09
C ARG A 151 8.78 -6.85 1.38
N ARG A 152 8.77 -6.39 2.63
CA ARG A 152 9.49 -5.16 3.03
C ARG A 152 10.97 -5.42 3.26
N HIS A 153 11.33 -6.63 3.69
CA HIS A 153 12.67 -7.05 4.12
C HIS A 153 13.16 -8.27 3.36
#